data_AF-A0A451AR31-F1
#
_entry.id   AF-A0A451AR31-F1
#
_cell.length_a   1.000
_cell.length_b   1.000
_cell.length_c   1.000
_cell.angle_alpha   90.00
_cell.angle_beta   90.00
_cell.angle_gamma   90.00
#
_symmetry.space_group_name_H-M   'P 1'
#
loop_
_entity.id
_entity.type
_entity.pdbx_description
1 polymer ?
#
loop_
_entity_poly.entity_id
_entity_poly.type
_entity_poly.pdbx_seq_one_letter_code
_entity_poly.pdbx_strand_id
1 'polypeptide(L)'
;MPALGFILDESAEWPEKWNENNNDIRKRLDAFRSKVSNKMVSFWKNADDIYGKCGIALMKAFSSHPREGWVRASSIANTTEMIEEITRLSRENGKLRTDLDQIKTTRMASESEKINEIIDALRLNERKIYLLSHTDNNWGEPTNTNLLRIFEAVAPDLLDEASDKTLANSIALDFGLVHKWEHLWPVPRNFIKHYLADFVSLNLVGNSTKRHSVTDTLAYWSLTEFGKQVHGNIRKNELLKGLAAPPSEPDRNDNLAEEGME
;
A
#
# COMPACT_ATOMS: atom_id res chain seq x y z
N MET A 1 -4.91 24.54 39.78
CA MET A 1 -4.71 24.08 41.18
C MET A 1 -5.83 24.66 42.03
N PRO A 2 -6.45 23.89 42.94
CA PRO A 2 -7.48 24.42 43.83
C PRO A 2 -6.86 25.50 44.73
N ALA A 3 -7.55 26.62 44.88
CA ALA A 3 -7.15 27.71 45.78
C ALA A 3 -8.23 27.86 46.86
N LEU A 4 -7.81 27.68 48.11
CA LEU A 4 -8.68 27.76 49.29
C LEU A 4 -8.49 29.15 49.93
N GLY A 5 -9.58 29.91 50.05
CA GLY A 5 -9.55 31.22 50.71
C GLY A 5 -10.09 31.14 52.14
N PHE A 6 -9.45 31.86 53.05
CA PHE A 6 -9.92 32.02 54.43
C PHE A 6 -9.98 33.51 54.74
N ILE A 7 -11.17 34.01 55.05
CA ILE A 7 -11.40 35.44 55.31
C ILE A 7 -11.90 35.61 56.75
N LEU A 8 -11.41 36.62 57.46
CA LEU A 8 -11.93 36.97 58.78
C LEU A 8 -13.37 37.49 58.65
N ASP A 9 -14.28 36.91 59.42
CA ASP A 9 -15.68 37.30 59.46
C ASP A 9 -15.86 38.71 60.05
N GLU A 10 -16.83 39.48 59.55
CA GLU A 10 -17.08 40.86 60.01
C GLU A 10 -17.62 40.91 61.45
N SER A 11 -18.20 39.81 61.94
CA SER A 11 -18.66 39.66 63.32
C SER A 11 -17.58 39.21 64.30
N ALA A 12 -16.33 39.03 63.84
CA ALA A 12 -15.23 38.61 64.69
C ALA A 12 -14.71 39.77 65.55
N GLU A 13 -14.59 39.54 66.86
CA GLU A 13 -13.93 40.50 67.75
C GLU A 13 -12.43 40.54 67.44
N TRP A 14 -11.95 41.67 66.93
CA TRP A 14 -10.56 41.86 66.53
C TRP A 14 -9.91 43.02 67.29
N PRO A 15 -8.70 42.86 67.86
CA PRO A 15 -8.04 43.92 68.60
C PRO A 15 -7.86 45.19 67.76
N GLU A 16 -8.21 46.35 68.32
CA GLU A 16 -8.18 47.64 67.63
C GLU A 16 -6.78 48.03 67.13
N LYS A 17 -5.74 47.57 67.84
CA LYS A 17 -4.32 47.68 67.44
C LYS A 17 -3.98 47.02 66.09
N TRP A 18 -4.83 46.12 65.59
CA TRP A 18 -4.65 45.38 64.35
C TRP A 18 -5.68 45.77 63.28
N ASN A 19 -6.52 46.78 63.57
CA ASN A 19 -7.40 47.38 62.59
C ASN A 19 -6.67 48.50 61.87
N GLU A 20 -6.67 48.44 60.54
CA GLU A 20 -6.09 49.49 59.71
C GLU A 20 -6.97 50.74 59.81
N ASN A 21 -6.37 51.91 60.02
CA ASN A 21 -7.09 53.18 60.18
C ASN A 21 -6.97 54.10 58.95
N ASN A 22 -6.08 53.79 58.02
CA ASN A 22 -5.96 54.51 56.75
C ASN A 22 -7.07 54.10 55.77
N ASN A 23 -7.83 55.09 55.29
CA ASN A 23 -8.95 54.89 54.37
C ASN A 23 -8.53 54.28 53.00
N ASP A 24 -7.34 54.64 52.48
CA ASP A 24 -6.86 54.07 51.20
C ASP A 24 -6.56 52.57 51.32
N ILE A 25 -5.96 52.16 52.44
CA ILE A 25 -5.60 50.76 52.70
C ILE A 25 -6.85 49.92 52.98
N ARG A 26 -7.87 50.48 53.67
CA ARG A 26 -9.18 49.83 53.85
C ARG A 26 -9.85 49.51 52.52
N LYS A 27 -9.93 50.48 51.60
CA LYS A 27 -10.51 50.26 50.26
C LYS A 27 -9.79 49.16 49.49
N ARG A 28 -8.45 49.09 49.59
CA ARG A 28 -7.66 48.03 48.97
C ARG A 28 -7.90 46.66 49.61
N LEU A 29 -8.11 46.61 50.93
CA LEU A 29 -8.44 45.40 51.66
C LEU A 29 -9.84 44.88 51.31
N ASP A 30 -10.82 45.76 51.14
CA ASP A 30 -12.18 45.39 50.70
C ASP A 30 -12.19 44.86 49.26
N ALA A 31 -11.40 45.49 48.37
CA ALA A 31 -11.18 44.98 47.02
C ALA A 31 -10.51 43.60 47.02
N PHE A 32 -9.57 43.36 47.94
CA PHE A 32 -8.94 42.05 48.11
C PHE A 32 -9.93 41.00 48.65
N ARG A 33 -10.71 41.32 49.69
CA ARG A 33 -11.78 40.44 50.22
C ARG A 33 -12.75 40.03 49.12
N SER A 34 -13.21 40.99 48.32
CA SER A 34 -14.11 40.77 47.17
C SER A 34 -13.48 39.87 46.09
N LYS A 35 -12.16 40.00 45.86
CA LYS A 35 -11.44 39.14 44.90
C LYS A 35 -11.32 37.70 45.41
N VAL A 36 -11.11 37.52 46.71
CA VAL A 36 -10.94 36.20 47.33
C VAL A 36 -12.29 35.49 47.48
N SER A 37 -13.36 36.21 47.83
CA SER A 37 -14.74 35.68 47.96
C SER A 37 -15.29 35.05 46.68
N ASN A 38 -14.75 35.40 45.51
CA ASN A 38 -15.10 34.78 44.24
C ASN A 38 -14.58 33.32 44.07
N LYS A 39 -13.82 32.80 45.04
CA LYS A 39 -13.33 31.41 45.08
C LYS A 39 -14.00 30.63 46.21
N MET A 40 -13.62 29.37 46.42
CA MET A 40 -14.09 28.62 47.58
C MET A 40 -13.49 29.24 48.85
N VAL A 41 -14.33 29.96 49.60
CA VAL A 41 -13.94 30.71 50.80
C VAL A 41 -14.66 30.19 52.03
N SER A 42 -13.94 30.16 53.15
CA SER A 42 -14.51 29.96 54.49
C SER A 42 -14.25 31.20 55.35
N PHE A 43 -15.27 31.68 56.04
CA PHE A 43 -15.15 32.79 56.97
C PHE A 43 -14.83 32.27 58.36
N TRP A 44 -13.91 32.88 59.11
CA TRP A 44 -13.51 32.44 60.45
C TRP A 44 -13.62 33.57 61.48
N LYS A 45 -13.85 33.21 62.76
CA LYS A 45 -14.12 34.19 63.84
C LYS A 45 -13.05 34.28 64.91
N ASN A 46 -12.30 33.20 65.14
CA ASN A 46 -11.23 33.14 66.14
C ASN A 46 -10.14 32.14 65.69
N ALA A 47 -9.03 32.09 66.43
CA ALA A 47 -7.88 31.25 66.09
C ALA A 47 -8.24 29.75 65.98
N ASP A 48 -9.08 29.24 66.87
CA ASP A 48 -9.47 27.82 66.86
C ASP A 48 -10.36 27.48 65.65
N ASP A 49 -11.23 28.39 65.27
CA ASP A 49 -12.16 28.25 64.14
C ASP A 49 -11.41 28.21 62.78
N ILE A 50 -10.35 29.00 62.61
CA ILE A 50 -9.54 28.92 61.38
C ILE A 50 -8.79 27.58 61.28
N TYR A 51 -8.26 27.03 62.38
CA TYR A 51 -7.61 25.71 62.36
C TYR A 51 -8.59 24.61 61.90
N GLY A 52 -9.80 24.59 62.46
CA GLY A 52 -10.84 23.63 62.08
C GLY A 52 -11.24 23.76 60.61
N LYS A 53 -11.47 24.99 60.13
CA LYS A 53 -11.86 25.26 58.73
C LYS A 53 -10.76 24.91 57.74
N CYS A 54 -9.50 25.19 58.06
CA CYS A 54 -8.35 24.80 57.25
C CYS A 54 -8.26 23.29 57.08
N GLY A 55 -8.37 22.52 58.18
CA GLY A 55 -8.31 21.06 58.14
C GLY A 55 -9.41 20.44 57.27
N ILE A 56 -10.66 20.87 57.46
CA ILE A 56 -11.81 20.38 56.69
C ILE A 56 -11.66 20.72 55.20
N ALA A 57 -11.27 21.97 54.89
CA ALA A 57 -11.11 22.42 53.50
C ALA A 57 -9.99 21.65 52.76
N LEU A 58 -8.89 21.35 53.45
CA LEU A 58 -7.80 20.53 52.90
C LEU A 58 -8.24 19.08 52.65
N MET A 59 -8.91 18.44 53.61
CA MET A 59 -9.43 17.07 53.44
C MET A 59 -10.42 16.98 52.29
N LYS A 60 -11.31 17.98 52.17
CA LYS A 60 -12.24 18.08 51.05
C LYS A 60 -11.50 18.30 49.73
N ALA A 61 -10.44 19.10 49.71
CA ALA A 61 -9.61 19.31 48.52
C ALA A 61 -8.89 18.02 48.09
N PHE A 62 -8.31 17.26 49.02
CA PHE A 62 -7.67 15.98 48.74
C PHE A 62 -8.67 14.94 48.19
N SER A 63 -9.89 14.92 48.73
CA SER A 63 -10.92 13.97 48.31
C SER A 63 -11.55 14.32 46.96
N SER A 64 -11.80 15.62 46.72
CA SER A 64 -12.43 16.10 45.47
C SER A 64 -11.47 16.15 44.29
N HIS A 65 -10.17 16.30 44.56
CA HIS A 65 -9.14 16.37 43.54
C HIS A 65 -7.99 15.43 43.90
N PRO A 66 -8.23 14.10 43.88
CA PRO A 66 -7.18 13.12 44.13
C PRO A 66 -6.09 13.32 43.08
N ARG A 67 -4.85 13.48 43.54
CA ARG A 67 -3.69 13.64 42.66
C ARG A 67 -2.74 12.49 42.93
N GLU A 68 -2.18 11.96 41.86
CA GLU A 68 -1.13 10.94 41.95
C GLU A 68 0.01 11.50 42.80
N GLY A 69 0.25 10.85 43.94
CA GLY A 69 1.30 11.23 44.86
C GLY A 69 2.67 10.78 44.37
N TRP A 70 3.69 11.01 45.20
CA TRP A 70 5.01 10.43 44.97
C TRP A 70 4.95 8.91 45.06
N VAL A 71 5.05 8.22 43.93
CA VAL A 71 5.20 6.77 43.88
C VAL A 71 6.67 6.43 44.13
N ARG A 72 6.96 5.61 45.15
CA ARG A 72 8.34 5.17 45.38
C ARG A 72 8.74 4.21 44.26
N ALA A 73 9.99 4.29 43.79
CA ALA A 73 10.51 3.35 42.79
C ALA A 73 10.36 1.87 43.22
N SER A 74 10.31 1.61 44.54
CA SER A 74 10.10 0.27 45.11
C SER A 74 8.64 -0.20 45.15
N SER A 75 7.64 0.67 44.95
CA SER A 75 6.22 0.28 45.01
C SER A 75 5.69 -0.35 43.71
N ILE A 76 6.46 -0.30 42.63
CA ILE A 76 6.14 -1.00 41.39
C ILE A 76 7.05 -2.23 41.33
N ALA A 77 6.65 -3.28 42.04
CA ALA A 77 7.26 -4.60 41.86
C ALA A 77 7.22 -4.95 40.36
N ASN A 78 8.34 -5.45 39.82
CA ASN A 78 8.52 -5.86 38.42
C ASN A 78 8.85 -4.75 37.40
N THR A 79 9.11 -3.50 37.81
CA THR A 79 9.53 -2.45 36.85
C THR A 79 10.83 -2.82 36.12
N THR A 80 11.81 -3.36 36.84
CA THR A 80 13.10 -3.77 36.25
C THR A 80 12.90 -4.91 35.26
N GLU A 81 12.15 -5.95 35.64
CA GLU A 81 11.84 -7.09 34.77
C GLU A 81 11.04 -6.67 33.53
N MET A 82 10.09 -5.74 33.67
CA MET A 82 9.35 -5.15 32.55
C MET A 82 10.26 -4.36 31.61
N ILE A 83 11.19 -3.57 32.15
CA ILE A 83 12.15 -2.80 31.34
C ILE A 83 13.08 -3.77 30.59
N GLU A 84 13.58 -4.80 31.25
CA GLU A 84 14.40 -5.85 30.63
C GLU A 84 13.64 -6.55 29.50
N GLU A 85 12.38 -6.91 29.73
CA GLU A 85 11.51 -7.50 28.70
C GLU A 85 11.24 -6.54 27.54
N ILE A 86 10.96 -5.26 27.80
CA ILE A 86 10.78 -4.24 26.75
C ILE A 86 12.05 -4.10 25.91
N THR A 87 13.22 -4.06 26.55
CA THR A 87 14.50 -3.96 25.81
C THR A 87 14.78 -5.22 24.99
N ARG A 88 14.48 -6.41 25.52
CA ARG A 88 14.57 -7.68 24.79
C ARG A 88 13.65 -7.69 23.57
N LEU A 89 12.37 -7.36 23.75
CA LEU A 89 11.38 -7.30 22.69
C LEU A 89 11.72 -6.24 21.64
N SER A 90 12.27 -5.09 22.04
CA SER A 90 12.74 -4.07 21.11
C SER A 90 13.91 -4.56 20.28
N ARG A 91 14.84 -5.31 20.87
CA ARG A 91 15.98 -5.90 20.16
C ARG A 91 15.54 -6.99 19.19
N GLU A 92 14.62 -7.85 19.61
CA GLU A 92 14.05 -8.90 18.77
C GLU A 92 13.26 -8.31 17.60
N ASN A 93 12.42 -7.30 17.83
CA ASN A 93 11.74 -6.58 16.76
C ASN A 93 12.72 -5.95 15.76
N GLY A 94 13.80 -5.35 16.26
CA GLY A 94 14.86 -4.79 15.42
C GLY A 94 15.47 -5.87 14.53
N LYS A 95 15.85 -7.01 15.12
CA LYS A 95 16.42 -8.15 14.40
C LYS A 95 15.46 -8.75 13.38
N LEU A 96 14.21 -8.98 13.76
CA LEU A 96 13.20 -9.53 12.85
C LEU A 96 12.96 -8.61 11.64
N ARG A 97 12.98 -7.29 11.84
CA ARG A 97 12.88 -6.32 10.74
C ARG A 97 14.07 -6.41 9.80
N THR A 98 15.30 -6.47 10.33
CA THR A 98 16.50 -6.62 9.50
C THR A 98 16.52 -7.94 8.74
N ASP A 99 16.13 -9.03 9.40
CA ASP A 99 16.07 -10.36 8.78
C ASP A 99 15.02 -10.39 7.65
N LEU A 100 13.86 -9.75 7.86
CA LEU A 100 12.83 -9.61 6.82
C LEU A 100 13.31 -8.82 5.60
N ASP A 101 14.03 -7.71 5.82
CA ASP A 101 14.54 -6.90 4.72
C ASP A 101 15.64 -7.64 3.94
N GLN A 102 16.48 -8.41 4.63
CA GLN A 102 17.48 -9.27 4.00
C GLN A 102 16.81 -10.37 3.16
N ILE A 103 15.83 -11.10 3.73
CA ILE A 103 15.09 -12.15 3.02
C ILE A 103 14.38 -11.59 1.79
N LYS A 104 13.74 -10.42 1.90
CA LYS A 104 13.09 -9.76 0.75
C LYS A 104 14.10 -9.43 -0.34
N THR A 105 15.25 -8.86 0.02
CA THR A 105 16.30 -8.50 -0.93
C THR A 105 16.85 -9.72 -1.66
N THR A 106 17.17 -10.79 -0.92
CA THR A 106 17.63 -12.06 -1.50
C THR A 106 16.56 -12.69 -2.40
N ARG A 107 15.29 -12.67 -1.98
CA ARG A 107 14.18 -13.18 -2.77
C ARG A 107 14.02 -12.41 -4.08
N MET A 108 14.01 -11.08 -4.03
CA MET A 108 13.90 -10.24 -5.23
C MET A 108 15.05 -10.44 -6.21
N ALA A 109 16.28 -10.62 -5.69
CA ALA A 109 17.44 -10.95 -6.51
C ALA A 109 17.26 -12.31 -7.21
N SER A 110 16.86 -13.35 -6.47
CA SER A 110 16.60 -14.68 -7.03
C SER A 110 15.45 -14.69 -8.04
N GLU A 111 14.37 -13.94 -7.81
CA GLU A 111 13.26 -13.80 -8.76
C GLU A 111 13.72 -13.11 -10.06
N SER A 112 14.56 -12.09 -9.94
CA SER A 112 15.13 -11.39 -11.11
C SER A 112 16.04 -12.30 -11.94
N GLU A 113 16.85 -13.13 -11.27
CA GLU A 113 17.72 -14.11 -11.93
C GLU A 113 16.92 -15.15 -12.71
N LYS A 114 15.86 -15.71 -12.11
CA LYS A 114 14.94 -16.63 -12.80
C LYS A 114 14.27 -16.02 -14.02
N ILE A 115 13.85 -14.75 -13.94
CA ILE A 115 13.27 -14.05 -15.09
C ILE A 115 14.29 -13.94 -16.22
N ASN A 116 15.53 -13.56 -15.91
CA ASN A 116 16.59 -13.44 -16.90
C ASN A 116 16.93 -14.80 -17.55
N GLU A 117 17.01 -15.87 -16.76
CA GLU A 117 17.23 -17.24 -17.25
C GLU A 117 16.16 -17.64 -18.29
N ILE A 118 14.89 -17.34 -18.01
CA ILE A 118 13.78 -17.64 -18.91
C ILE A 118 13.84 -16.77 -20.18
N ILE A 119 14.15 -15.47 -20.06
CA ILE A 119 14.31 -14.58 -21.22
C ILE A 119 15.45 -15.08 -22.12
N ASP A 120 16.57 -15.51 -21.54
CA ASP A 120 17.69 -16.07 -22.29
C ASP A 120 17.33 -17.42 -22.94
N ALA A 121 16.62 -18.29 -22.22
CA ALA A 121 16.10 -19.54 -22.79
C ALA A 121 15.17 -19.26 -23.99
N LEU A 122 14.25 -18.30 -23.90
CA LEU A 122 13.39 -17.89 -25.01
C LEU A 122 14.19 -17.35 -26.20
N ARG A 123 15.25 -16.58 -25.94
CA ARG A 123 16.10 -16.00 -26.99
C ARG A 123 16.95 -17.04 -27.71
N LEU A 124 17.51 -18.00 -26.98
CA LEU A 124 18.38 -19.06 -27.51
C LEU A 124 17.62 -20.13 -28.30
N ASN A 125 16.32 -20.26 -28.05
CA ASN A 125 15.46 -21.19 -28.77
C ASN A 125 15.03 -20.61 -30.11
N GLU A 126 15.86 -20.84 -31.13
CA GLU A 126 15.54 -20.48 -32.53
C GLU A 126 14.30 -21.25 -33.02
N ARG A 127 13.49 -20.56 -33.84
CA ARG A 127 12.26 -21.07 -34.44
C ARG A 127 12.12 -20.56 -35.86
N LYS A 128 11.29 -21.25 -36.63
CA LYS A 128 10.84 -20.81 -37.96
C LYS A 128 9.35 -20.57 -37.91
N ILE A 129 8.88 -19.53 -38.59
CA ILE A 129 7.48 -19.23 -38.78
C ILE A 129 7.18 -19.27 -40.28
N TYR A 130 6.02 -19.82 -40.61
CA TYR A 130 5.46 -19.80 -41.96
C TYR A 130 4.24 -18.89 -41.93
N LEU A 131 4.19 -17.96 -42.89
CA LEU A 131 3.08 -17.05 -43.07
C LEU A 131 2.33 -17.44 -44.34
N LEU A 132 1.01 -17.40 -44.30
CA LEU A 132 0.18 -17.70 -45.46
C LEU A 132 0.24 -16.53 -46.46
N SER A 133 0.56 -16.81 -47.73
CA SER A 133 0.69 -15.79 -48.77
C SER A 133 -0.66 -15.31 -49.29
N HIS A 134 -0.86 -13.99 -49.35
CA HIS A 134 -2.08 -13.33 -49.83
C HIS A 134 -2.36 -13.53 -51.33
N THR A 135 -1.34 -13.84 -52.13
CA THR A 135 -1.48 -13.95 -53.59
C THR A 135 -1.89 -15.34 -54.03
N ASP A 136 -1.26 -16.37 -53.45
CA ASP A 136 -1.27 -17.72 -54.02
C ASP A 136 -1.86 -18.78 -53.08
N ASN A 137 -2.38 -18.36 -51.92
CA ASN A 137 -2.95 -19.25 -50.89
C ASN A 137 -2.02 -20.41 -50.49
N ASN A 138 -0.72 -20.17 -50.61
CA ASN A 138 0.35 -21.11 -50.31
C ASN A 138 1.22 -20.55 -49.16
N TRP A 139 1.95 -21.42 -48.47
CA TRP A 139 2.87 -20.99 -47.42
C TRP A 139 4.03 -20.21 -48.04
N GLY A 140 4.28 -19.01 -47.51
CA GLY A 140 5.46 -18.23 -47.86
C GLY A 140 6.75 -18.84 -47.32
N GLU A 141 7.86 -18.24 -47.71
CA GLU A 141 9.20 -18.65 -47.24
C GLU A 141 9.30 -18.54 -45.70
N PRO A 142 9.95 -19.51 -45.04
CA PRO A 142 10.08 -19.50 -43.59
C PRO A 142 10.92 -18.31 -43.12
N THR A 143 10.38 -17.57 -42.15
CA THR A 143 11.12 -16.52 -41.46
C THR A 143 11.78 -17.08 -40.21
N ASN A 144 13.11 -16.92 -40.10
CA ASN A 144 13.85 -17.30 -38.90
C ASN A 144 13.56 -16.31 -37.76
N THR A 145 13.38 -16.84 -36.55
CA THR A 145 13.07 -16.08 -35.34
C THR A 145 13.50 -16.89 -34.10
N ASN A 146 13.02 -16.51 -32.92
CA ASN A 146 13.14 -17.26 -31.68
C ASN A 146 11.83 -17.23 -30.88
N LEU A 147 11.77 -18.01 -29.80
CA LEU A 147 10.61 -18.02 -28.90
C LEU A 147 10.37 -16.67 -28.21
N LEU A 148 11.42 -15.87 -27.98
CA LEU A 148 11.29 -14.55 -27.35
C LEU A 148 10.42 -13.61 -28.19
N ARG A 149 10.72 -13.46 -29.48
CA ARG A 149 9.96 -12.60 -30.37
C ARG A 149 8.52 -13.11 -30.56
N ILE A 150 8.34 -14.42 -30.65
CA ILE A 150 6.99 -15.02 -30.70
C ILE A 150 6.23 -14.69 -29.41
N PHE A 151 6.86 -14.82 -28.25
CA PHE A 151 6.26 -14.50 -26.95
C PHE A 151 5.90 -13.01 -26.86
N GLU A 152 6.79 -12.11 -27.28
CA GLU A 152 6.53 -10.66 -27.33
C GLU A 152 5.32 -10.29 -28.21
N ALA A 153 5.13 -10.99 -29.33
CA ALA A 153 3.98 -10.79 -30.22
C ALA A 153 2.65 -11.22 -29.59
N VAL A 154 2.64 -12.29 -28.78
CA VAL A 154 1.39 -12.86 -28.23
C VAL A 154 1.09 -12.47 -26.78
N ALA A 155 2.11 -12.08 -26.01
CA ALA A 155 1.97 -11.77 -24.59
C ALA A 155 0.98 -10.62 -24.29
N PRO A 156 0.91 -9.54 -25.09
CA PRO A 156 -0.07 -8.47 -24.87
C PRO A 156 -1.52 -8.98 -24.89
N ASP A 157 -1.87 -9.85 -25.84
CA ASP A 157 -3.24 -10.40 -25.95
C ASP A 157 -3.54 -11.41 -24.84
N LEU A 158 -2.52 -12.10 -24.35
CA LEU A 158 -2.64 -13.08 -23.28
C LEU A 158 -2.74 -12.45 -21.87
N LEU A 159 -2.65 -11.12 -21.72
CA LEU A 159 -2.76 -10.45 -20.41
C LEU A 159 -4.11 -10.73 -19.72
N ASP A 160 -5.17 -10.86 -20.50
CA ASP A 160 -6.50 -11.21 -20.03
C ASP A 160 -6.90 -12.62 -20.50
N GLU A 161 -7.31 -12.76 -21.76
CA GLU A 161 -7.43 -14.05 -22.44
C GLU A 161 -7.38 -13.91 -23.96
N ALA A 162 -6.83 -14.90 -24.63
CA ALA A 162 -6.79 -14.95 -26.09
C ALA A 162 -7.00 -16.37 -26.61
N SER A 163 -7.64 -16.47 -27.78
CA SER A 163 -7.85 -17.74 -28.47
C SER A 163 -6.64 -18.11 -29.35
N ASP A 164 -6.46 -19.40 -29.67
CA ASP A 164 -5.43 -19.85 -30.63
C ASP A 164 -5.44 -19.03 -31.93
N LYS A 165 -6.62 -18.63 -32.41
CA LYS A 165 -6.80 -17.86 -33.65
C LYS A 165 -6.33 -16.41 -33.47
N THR A 166 -6.63 -15.80 -32.32
CA THR A 166 -6.12 -14.47 -31.96
C THR A 166 -4.59 -14.48 -31.98
N LEU A 167 -3.98 -15.47 -31.32
CA LEU A 167 -2.51 -15.59 -31.25
C LEU A 167 -1.88 -15.76 -32.64
N ALA A 168 -2.50 -16.55 -33.52
CA ALA A 168 -2.03 -16.71 -34.90
C ALA A 168 -2.05 -15.38 -35.66
N ASN A 169 -3.10 -14.56 -35.48
CA ASN A 169 -3.19 -13.24 -36.10
C ASN A 169 -2.15 -12.27 -35.55
N SER A 170 -1.87 -12.29 -34.25
CA SER A 170 -0.90 -11.39 -33.62
C SER A 170 0.53 -11.71 -34.05
N ILE A 171 0.86 -13.01 -34.16
CA ILE A 171 2.13 -13.44 -34.76
C ILE A 171 2.18 -13.02 -36.23
N ALA A 172 1.12 -13.21 -37.00
CA ALA A 172 1.10 -12.78 -38.40
C ALA A 172 1.39 -11.27 -38.54
N LEU A 173 0.74 -10.45 -37.72
CA LEU A 173 0.90 -9.00 -37.71
C LEU A 173 2.32 -8.56 -37.35
N ASP A 174 2.92 -9.12 -36.28
CA ASP A 174 4.28 -8.79 -35.85
C ASP A 174 5.36 -9.15 -36.90
N PHE A 175 5.07 -10.19 -37.69
CA PHE A 175 5.97 -10.66 -38.77
C PHE A 175 5.64 -10.06 -40.14
N GLY A 176 4.77 -9.03 -40.19
CA GLY A 176 4.59 -8.18 -41.37
C GLY A 176 3.40 -8.54 -42.28
N LEU A 177 2.47 -9.38 -41.84
CA LEU A 177 1.19 -9.53 -42.55
C LEU A 177 0.25 -8.38 -42.20
N VAL A 178 -0.01 -7.52 -43.19
CA VAL A 178 -0.83 -6.31 -43.07
C VAL A 178 -2.33 -6.61 -43.19
N HIS A 179 -2.74 -7.79 -43.66
CA HIS A 179 -4.15 -8.10 -43.95
C HIS A 179 -4.66 -9.26 -43.08
N LYS A 180 -5.75 -9.00 -42.36
CA LYS A 180 -6.39 -9.95 -41.45
C LYS A 180 -7.34 -10.86 -42.24
N TRP A 181 -7.12 -12.17 -42.22
CA TRP A 181 -8.03 -13.11 -42.89
C TRP A 181 -9.05 -13.62 -41.88
N GLU A 182 -10.32 -13.27 -42.05
CA GLU A 182 -11.36 -13.70 -41.12
C GLU A 182 -11.61 -15.21 -41.14
N HIS A 183 -11.28 -15.90 -42.24
CA HIS A 183 -11.66 -17.30 -42.47
C HIS A 183 -10.51 -18.30 -42.56
N LEU A 184 -9.25 -17.85 -42.53
CA LEU A 184 -8.07 -18.72 -42.64
C LEU A 184 -7.08 -18.49 -41.50
N TRP A 185 -6.23 -19.49 -41.28
CA TRP A 185 -5.16 -19.44 -40.29
C TRP A 185 -3.91 -18.84 -40.95
N PRO A 186 -3.46 -17.64 -40.56
CA PRO A 186 -2.29 -17.01 -41.18
C PRO A 186 -0.96 -17.68 -40.78
N VAL A 187 -0.98 -18.50 -39.73
CA VAL A 187 0.14 -19.31 -39.21
C VAL A 187 -0.35 -20.76 -39.06
N PRO A 188 0.48 -21.79 -39.35
CA PRO A 188 0.07 -23.18 -39.21
C PRO A 188 -0.39 -23.51 -37.78
N ARG A 189 -1.57 -24.13 -37.66
CA ARG A 189 -2.18 -24.42 -36.34
C ARG A 189 -1.31 -25.31 -35.45
N ASN A 190 -0.57 -26.24 -36.03
CA ASN A 190 0.39 -27.07 -35.30
C ASN A 190 1.53 -26.25 -34.69
N PHE A 191 2.00 -25.20 -35.36
CA PHE A 191 3.06 -24.32 -34.86
C PHE A 191 2.60 -23.57 -33.61
N ILE A 192 1.39 -23.00 -33.65
CA ILE A 192 0.77 -22.33 -32.49
C ILE A 192 0.70 -23.27 -31.28
N LYS A 193 0.26 -24.51 -31.49
CA LYS A 193 0.19 -25.52 -30.41
C LYS A 193 1.57 -25.86 -29.85
N HIS A 194 2.59 -25.95 -30.69
CA HIS A 194 3.96 -26.18 -30.22
C HIS A 194 4.50 -25.00 -29.42
N TYR A 195 4.29 -23.76 -29.86
CA TYR A 195 4.72 -22.58 -29.10
C TYR A 195 4.01 -22.47 -27.76
N LEU A 196 2.69 -22.72 -27.73
CA LEU A 196 1.92 -22.75 -26.49
C LEU A 196 2.41 -23.86 -25.55
N ALA A 197 2.71 -25.05 -26.06
CA ALA A 197 3.27 -26.13 -25.25
C ALA A 197 4.63 -25.74 -24.64
N ASP A 198 5.49 -25.10 -25.42
CA ASP A 198 6.78 -24.58 -24.93
C ASP A 198 6.56 -23.52 -23.84
N PHE A 199 5.65 -22.55 -24.06
CA PHE A 199 5.34 -21.51 -23.07
C PHE A 199 4.69 -22.06 -21.79
N VAL A 200 3.84 -23.08 -21.90
CA VAL A 200 3.28 -23.80 -20.74
C VAL A 200 4.39 -24.51 -19.97
N SER A 201 5.35 -25.14 -20.66
CA SER A 201 6.49 -25.81 -20.01
C SER A 201 7.39 -24.85 -19.22
N LEU A 202 7.48 -23.60 -19.70
CA LEU A 202 8.19 -22.50 -19.03
C LEU A 202 7.32 -21.76 -17.99
N ASN A 203 6.10 -22.24 -17.74
CA ASN A 203 5.12 -21.63 -16.83
C ASN A 203 4.79 -20.16 -17.19
N LEU A 204 4.83 -19.81 -18.47
CA LEU A 204 4.50 -18.46 -18.96
C LEU A 204 3.01 -18.32 -19.29
N VAL A 205 2.41 -19.39 -19.81
CA VAL A 205 1.03 -19.42 -20.30
C VAL A 205 0.27 -20.58 -19.65
N GLY A 206 -1.03 -20.39 -19.41
CA GLY A 206 -1.94 -21.43 -18.95
C GLY A 206 -3.32 -21.29 -19.59
N ASN A 207 -4.20 -22.27 -19.35
CA ASN A 207 -5.58 -22.23 -19.82
C ASN A 207 -6.36 -21.08 -19.15
N SER A 208 -7.23 -20.42 -19.92
CA SER A 208 -8.17 -19.43 -19.36
C SER A 208 -9.10 -20.10 -18.35
N THR A 209 -9.43 -19.38 -17.28
CA THR A 209 -10.38 -19.80 -16.24
C THR A 209 -11.79 -19.26 -16.47
N LYS A 210 -11.97 -18.45 -17.51
CA LYS A 210 -13.25 -17.81 -17.83
C LYS A 210 -14.21 -18.81 -18.48
N ARG A 211 -15.50 -18.54 -18.32
CA ARG A 211 -16.57 -19.38 -18.85
C ARG A 211 -16.94 -18.90 -20.25
N HIS A 212 -16.95 -19.83 -21.20
CA HIS A 212 -17.38 -19.58 -22.57
C HIS A 212 -18.70 -20.32 -22.87
N SER A 213 -19.36 -19.92 -23.96
CA SER A 213 -20.56 -20.60 -24.45
C SER A 213 -20.26 -22.06 -24.80
N VAL A 214 -21.22 -22.97 -24.61
CA VAL A 214 -21.09 -24.38 -25.01
C VAL A 214 -20.95 -24.54 -26.53
N THR A 215 -21.39 -23.54 -27.30
CA THR A 215 -21.23 -23.50 -28.76
C THR A 215 -19.83 -23.09 -29.21
N ASP A 216 -19.01 -22.57 -28.29
CA ASP A 216 -17.65 -22.14 -28.59
C ASP A 216 -16.69 -23.33 -28.53
N THR A 217 -15.98 -23.56 -29.63
CA THR A 217 -15.04 -24.68 -29.78
C THR A 217 -13.58 -24.23 -29.71
N LEU A 218 -13.32 -22.96 -29.45
CA LEU A 218 -11.97 -22.41 -29.39
C LEU A 218 -11.29 -22.73 -28.05
N ALA A 219 -9.96 -22.86 -28.09
CA ALA A 219 -9.14 -22.95 -26.90
C ALA A 219 -8.69 -21.54 -26.50
N TYR A 220 -8.84 -21.21 -25.21
CA TYR A 220 -8.49 -19.92 -24.64
C TYR A 220 -7.35 -20.05 -23.63
N TRP A 221 -6.44 -19.08 -23.68
CA TRP A 221 -5.20 -19.06 -22.92
C TRP A 221 -4.98 -17.68 -22.29
N SER A 222 -4.24 -17.65 -21.20
CA SER A 222 -3.87 -16.44 -20.47
C SER A 222 -2.46 -16.56 -19.91
N LEU A 223 -1.78 -15.44 -19.69
CA LEU A 223 -0.50 -15.42 -18.98
C LEU A 223 -0.70 -15.88 -17.54
N THR A 224 0.24 -16.70 -17.05
CA THR A 224 0.35 -16.99 -15.62
C THR A 224 0.85 -15.74 -14.88
N GLU A 225 0.81 -15.75 -13.55
CA GLU A 225 1.43 -14.67 -12.76
C GLU A 225 2.93 -14.51 -13.05
N PHE A 226 3.63 -15.63 -13.31
CA PHE A 226 5.03 -15.58 -13.71
C PHE A 226 5.20 -15.04 -15.14
N GLY A 227 4.35 -15.44 -16.09
CA GLY A 227 4.34 -14.90 -17.45
C GLY A 227 4.12 -13.39 -17.50
N LYS A 228 3.22 -12.86 -16.65
CA LYS A 228 3.01 -11.42 -16.48
C LYS A 228 4.27 -10.71 -15.97
N GLN A 229 4.99 -11.31 -15.02
CA GLN A 229 6.25 -10.74 -14.51
C GLN A 229 7.33 -10.72 -15.60
N VAL A 230 7.47 -11.79 -16.37
CA VAL A 230 8.43 -11.86 -17.49
C VAL A 230 8.10 -10.82 -18.56
N HIS A 231 6.84 -10.77 -19.03
CA HIS A 231 6.39 -9.77 -20.01
C HIS A 231 6.58 -8.34 -19.48
N GLY A 232 6.22 -8.09 -18.22
CA GLY A 232 6.41 -6.80 -17.57
C GLY A 232 7.89 -6.40 -17.46
N ASN A 233 8.80 -7.34 -17.21
CA ASN A 233 10.23 -7.07 -17.17
C ASN A 233 10.78 -6.68 -18.55
N ILE A 234 10.41 -7.45 -19.58
CA ILE A 234 10.74 -7.15 -20.99
C ILE A 234 10.27 -5.74 -21.34
N ARG A 235 8.98 -5.45 -21.15
CA ARG A 235 8.39 -4.16 -21.51
C ARG A 235 8.99 -3.00 -20.73
N LYS A 236 9.26 -3.20 -19.43
CA LYS A 236 9.96 -2.20 -18.60
C LYS A 236 11.35 -1.92 -19.14
N ASN A 237 12.10 -2.93 -19.57
CA ASN A 237 13.44 -2.78 -20.13
C ASN A 237 13.41 -2.01 -21.45
N GLU A 238 12.46 -2.32 -22.34
CA GLU A 238 12.24 -1.57 -23.59
C GLU A 238 11.94 -0.10 -23.35
N LEU A 239 11.03 0.20 -22.40
CA LEU A 239 10.65 1.57 -22.04
C LEU A 239 11.83 2.34 -21.45
N LEU A 240 12.60 1.72 -20.56
CA LEU A 240 13.79 2.33 -19.97
C LEU A 240 14.88 2.63 -21.01
N LYS A 241 14.97 1.82 -22.06
CA LYS A 241 15.92 2.01 -23.17
C LYS A 241 15.39 2.91 -24.29
N GLY A 242 14.12 3.32 -24.24
CA GLY A 242 13.48 4.06 -25.33
C GLY A 242 13.30 3.25 -26.62
N LEU A 243 13.27 1.92 -26.53
CA LEU A 243 13.10 1.01 -27.67
C LEU A 243 11.64 0.60 -27.88
N ALA A 244 10.74 0.97 -26.97
CA ALA A 244 9.33 0.66 -27.09
C ALA A 244 8.73 1.36 -28.33
N ALA A 245 8.37 0.57 -29.34
CA ALA A 245 7.69 1.10 -30.52
C ALA A 245 6.35 1.74 -30.12
N PRO A 246 5.99 2.91 -30.69
CA PRO A 246 4.64 3.44 -30.56
C PRO A 246 3.65 2.50 -31.27
N PRO A 247 2.35 2.55 -30.92
CA PRO A 247 1.32 1.86 -31.69
C PRO A 247 1.42 2.24 -33.17
N SER A 248 1.20 1.30 -34.08
CA SER A 248 1.11 1.59 -35.51
C SER A 248 -0.05 2.55 -35.77
N GLU A 249 0.13 3.48 -36.71
CA GLU A 249 -0.98 4.31 -37.18
C GLU A 249 -2.07 3.40 -37.75
N PRO A 250 -3.36 3.67 -37.49
CA PRO A 250 -4.44 2.89 -38.06
C PRO A 250 -4.40 3.03 -39.59
N ASP A 251 -4.44 1.90 -40.30
CA ASP A 251 -4.54 1.90 -41.75
C ASP A 251 -5.84 2.60 -42.16
N ARG A 252 -5.74 3.65 -42.99
CA ARG A 252 -6.89 4.44 -43.46
C ARG A 252 -7.95 3.60 -44.20
N ASN A 253 -7.63 2.37 -44.58
CA ASN A 253 -8.50 1.49 -45.35
C ASN A 253 -9.45 0.63 -44.49
N ASP A 254 -9.22 0.47 -43.18
CA ASP A 254 -10.11 -0.34 -42.32
C ASP A 254 -11.46 0.34 -42.08
N ASN A 255 -11.54 1.67 -42.21
CA ASN A 255 -12.79 2.43 -42.04
C ASN A 255 -13.68 2.50 -43.29
N LEU A 256 -13.23 1.98 -44.45
CA LEU A 256 -13.98 2.06 -45.71
C LEU A 256 -14.75 0.77 -46.04
N ALA A 257 -14.57 -0.30 -45.26
CA ALA A 257 -15.24 -1.58 -45.51
C ALA A 257 -16.67 -1.67 -44.93
N GLU A 258 -17.06 -0.78 -44.03
CA GLU A 258 -18.40 -0.81 -43.39
C GLU A 258 -19.47 0.05 -44.10
N GLU A 259 -19.13 0.92 -45.06
CA GLU A 259 -20.12 1.78 -45.74
C GLU A 259 -20.72 1.18 -47.05
N GLY A 260 -20.48 -0.10 -47.34
CA GLY A 260 -20.79 -0.71 -48.64
C GLY A 260 -21.88 -1.78 -48.67
N MET A 261 -22.65 -1.99 -47.60
CA MET A 261 -23.75 -2.97 -47.58
C MET A 261 -25.02 -2.39 -46.93
N GLU A 262 -25.73 -1.54 -47.67
CA GLU A 262 -27.19 -1.40 -47.60
C GLU A 262 -27.79 -1.61 -49.00
#